data_AF-A0A8T4IIY9-F1
#
_entry.id   AF-A0A8T4IIY9-F1
#
_cell.length_a   1.000
_cell.length_b   1.000
_cell.length_c   1.000
_cell.angle_alpha   90.00
_cell.angle_beta   90.00
_cell.angle_gamma   90.00
#
_symmetry.space_group_name_H-M   'P 1'
#
loop_
_entity.id
_entity.type
_entity.pdbx_description
1 polymer ?
#
loop_
_entity_poly.entity_id
_entity_poly.type
_entity_poly.pdbx_seq_one_letter_code
_entity_poly.pdbx_strand_id
1 'polypeptide(L)' 'MLSCAAFGLAHGLGYGDGNYHFDAMLFALTAIPSLLAVWLRLRSGSVVFPVVIHNFGNAIGLII' A
#
# COMPACT_ATOMS: atom_id res chain seq x y z
N MET A 1 11.57 3.12 0.53
CA MET A 1 11.11 3.92 1.68
C MET A 1 10.27 5.11 1.22
N LEU A 2 10.85 6.10 0.53
CA LEU A 2 10.10 7.28 0.06
C LEU A 2 8.86 6.93 -0.77
N SER A 3 9.00 6.04 -1.76
CA SER A 3 7.88 5.60 -2.60
C SER A 3 6.76 4.89 -1.81
N CYS A 4 7.11 4.08 -0.81
CA CYS A 4 6.15 3.40 0.07
C CYS A 4 5.36 4.41 0.92
N ALA A 5 6.06 5.40 1.48
CA ALA A 5 5.42 6.47 2.26
C ALA A 5 4.51 7.34 1.38
N ALA A 6 4.97 7.72 0.19
CA ALA A 6 4.16 8.47 -0.78
C ALA A 6 2.93 7.68 -1.23
N PHE A 7 3.06 6.37 -1.48
CA PHE A 7 1.94 5.49 -1.80
C PHE A 7 0.93 5.43 -0.65
N GLY A 8 1.41 5.29 0.59
CA GLY A 8 0.56 5.37 1.77
C GLY A 8 -0.20 6.69 1.88
N LEU A 9 0.49 7.82 1.68
CA LEU A 9 -0.13 9.14 1.72
C LEU A 9 -1.19 9.31 0.63
N ALA A 10 -0.96 8.76 -0.57
CA ALA A 10 -1.94 8.81 -1.66
C ALA A 10 -3.28 8.12 -1.31
N HIS A 11 -3.29 7.22 -0.32
CA HIS A 11 -4.49 6.52 0.14
C HIS A 11 -5.02 7.06 1.48
N GLY A 12 -4.13 7.49 2.37
CA GLY A 12 -4.50 7.98 3.70
C GLY A 12 -4.76 9.47 3.77
N LEU A 13 -4.29 10.28 2.82
CA LEU A 13 -4.51 11.72 2.80
C LEU A 13 -5.66 12.07 1.86
N GLY A 14 -6.69 12.70 2.39
CA GLY A 14 -7.84 13.17 1.62
C GLY A 14 -8.17 14.63 1.90
N TYR A 15 -8.95 15.21 0.98
CA TYR A 15 -9.51 16.54 1.11
C TYR A 15 -11.01 16.48 0.86
N GLY A 16 -11.80 17.02 1.78
CA GLY A 16 -13.26 17.02 1.74
C GLY A 16 -13.83 18.01 2.75
N ASP A 17 -15.02 18.56 2.47
CA ASP A 17 -15.69 19.54 3.33
C ASP A 17 -14.80 20.73 3.74
N GLY A 18 -13.97 21.21 2.80
CA GLY A 18 -13.06 22.32 3.02
C GLY A 18 -11.81 22.00 3.85
N ASN A 19 -11.64 20.76 4.30
CA ASN A 19 -10.57 20.36 5.24
C ASN A 19 -9.76 19.16 4.73
N TYR A 20 -8.50 19.07 5.20
CA TYR A 20 -7.68 17.87 5.03
C TYR A 20 -7.97 16.88 6.15
N HIS A 21 -8.02 15.61 5.81
CA HIS A 21 -8.10 14.51 6.77
C HIS A 21 -7.00 13.50 6.49
N PHE A 22 -6.51 12.88 7.56
CA PHE A 22 -5.53 11.81 7.49
C PHE A 22 -6.10 10.55 8.15
N ASP A 23 -6.27 9.52 7.33
CA ASP A 23 -6.61 8.18 7.76
C ASP A 23 -5.32 7.36 7.95
N ALA A 24 -4.91 7.23 9.22
CA ALA A 24 -3.73 6.47 9.60
C ALA A 24 -3.86 4.97 9.29
N MET A 25 -5.08 4.43 9.27
CA MET A 25 -5.33 3.03 8.98
C MET A 25 -5.11 2.76 7.49
N LEU A 26 -5.75 3.54 6.60
CA LEU A 26 -5.56 3.43 5.15
C LEU A 26 -4.11 3.68 4.74
N PHE A 27 -3.45 4.66 5.37
CA PHE A 27 -2.02 4.88 5.20
C PHE A 27 -1.21 3.62 5.56
N ALA A 28 -1.42 3.03 6.73
CA ALA A 28 -0.65 1.87 7.19
C ALA A 28 -0.92 0.62 6.35
N LEU A 29 -2.19 0.36 6.01
CA LEU A 29 -2.64 -0.78 5.20
C LEU A 29 -2.10 -0.75 3.77
N THR A 30 -1.63 0.39 3.28
CA THR A 30 -1.06 0.51 1.93
C THR A 30 0.46 0.70 1.97
N ALA A 31 0.99 1.50 2.91
CA ALA A 31 2.42 1.74 3.08
C ALA A 31 3.18 0.47 3.51
N ILE A 32 2.68 -0.26 4.52
CA ILE A 32 3.38 -1.43 5.07
C ILE A 32 3.43 -2.58 4.04
N PRO A 33 2.32 -2.97 3.38
CA PRO A 33 2.40 -3.99 2.34
C PRO A 33 3.25 -3.58 1.13
N SER A 34 3.23 -2.29 0.75
CA SER A 34 4.13 -1.80 -0.32
C SER A 34 5.60 -1.94 0.05
N LEU A 35 5.96 -1.77 1.33
CA LEU A 35 7.32 -1.99 1.82
C LEU A 35 7.73 -3.46 1.68
N LEU A 36 6.84 -4.39 2.04
CA LEU A 36 7.06 -5.83 1.85
C LEU A 36 7.20 -6.19 0.36
N ALA A 37 6.37 -5.62 -0.51
CA ALA A 37 6.45 -5.84 -1.96
C ALA A 37 7.78 -5.34 -2.54
N VAL A 38 8.23 -4.14 -2.16
CA VAL A 38 9.53 -3.61 -2.58
C VAL A 38 10.68 -4.47 -2.05
N TRP A 39 10.61 -4.90 -0.79
CA TRP A 39 11.61 -5.81 -0.22
C TRP A 39 11.70 -7.13 -1.02
N LEU A 40 10.56 -7.73 -1.36
CA LEU A 40 10.50 -8.94 -2.21
C LEU A 40 11.12 -8.71 -3.59
N ARG A 41 10.80 -7.58 -4.26
CA ARG A 41 11.41 -7.22 -5.55
C ARG A 41 12.92 -7.07 -5.45
N LEU A 42 13.42 -6.43 -4.39
CA LEU A 42 14.85 -6.21 -4.20
C LEU A 42 15.59 -7.50 -3.88
N ARG A 43 14.97 -8.42 -3.12
CA ARG A 43 15.58 -9.70 -2.75
C ARG A 43 15.56 -10.73 -3.89
N SER A 44 14.50 -10.74 -4.68
CA SER A 44 14.30 -11.74 -5.75
C SER A 44 14.66 -11.26 -7.16
N GLY A 45 14.70 -9.94 -7.39
CA GLY A 45 14.80 -9.36 -8.73
C GLY A 45 13.52 -9.49 -9.58
N SER A 46 12.50 -10.21 -9.11
CA SER A 46 11.28 -10.49 -9.87
C SER A 46 10.15 -9.53 -9.50
N VAL A 47 9.44 -9.06 -10.53
CA VAL A 47 8.22 -8.25 -10.38
C VAL A 47 6.96 -9.10 -10.18
N VAL A 48 7.02 -10.41 -10.46
CA VAL A 48 5.88 -11.32 -10.30
C VAL A 48 5.49 -11.47 -8.85
N PHE A 49 6.45 -11.60 -7.93
CA PHE A 49 6.16 -11.70 -6.49
C PHE A 49 5.37 -10.50 -5.94
N PRO A 50 5.79 -9.24 -6.18
CA PRO A 50 4.98 -8.06 -5.87
C PRO A 50 3.56 -8.09 -6.45
N VAL A 51 3.40 -8.51 -7.70
CA VAL A 51 2.09 -8.56 -8.37
C VAL A 51 1.18 -9.59 -7.70
N VAL A 52 1.69 -10.79 -7.42
CA VAL A 52 0.92 -11.85 -6.77
C VAL A 52 0.49 -11.44 -5.36
N ILE A 53 1.39 -10.92 -4.54
CA ILE A 53 1.06 -10.53 -3.17
C ILE A 53 0.08 -9.34 -3.13
N HIS A 54 0.19 -8.40 -4.08
CA HIS A 54 -0.76 -7.29 -4.20
C HIS A 54 -2.17 -7.80 -4.54
N ASN A 55 -2.29 -8.65 -5.55
CA ASN A 55 -3.59 -9.22 -5.94
C ASN A 55 -4.18 -10.10 -4.83
N PHE A 56 -3.35 -10.84 -4.09
CA PHE A 56 -3.79 -11.58 -2.92
C PHE A 56 -4.38 -10.65 -1.83
N GLY A 57 -3.69 -9.54 -1.53
CA GLY A 57 -4.20 -8.53 -0.60
C GLY A 57 -5.52 -7.89 -1.04
N ASN A 58 -5.72 -7.67 -2.34
CA ASN A 58 -7.00 -7.17 -2.85
C ASN A 58 -8.11 -8.25 -2.76
N ALA A 59 -7.77 -9.51 -3.02
CA ALA A 59 -8.73 -10.61 -3.00
C ALA A 59 -9.17 -11.00 -1.59
N ILE A 60 -8.30 -10.87 -0.58
CA ILE A 60 -8.66 -11.27 0.79
C ILE A 60 -9.84 -10.45 1.31
N GLY A 61 -9.89 -9.14 1.01
CA GLY A 61 -11.00 -8.26 1.38
C GLY A 61 -12.32 -8.56 0.66
N LEU A 62 -12.35 -9.49 -0.30
CA LEU A 62 -13.59 -9.97 -0.93
C LEU A 62 -14.15 -11.22 -0.25
N ILE A 63 -13.36 -11.89 0.61
CA ILE A 63 -13.69 -13.16 1.25
C ILE A 63 -14.19 -12.94 2.69
N ILE A 64 -13.81 -11.82 3.30
CA ILE A 64 -14.22 -11.34 4.63
C ILE A 64 -15.15 -10.15 4.47
#